data_AF-A0A970D260-F1
#
_entry.id   AF-A0A970D260-F1
#
_cell.length_a   1.000
_cell.length_b   1.000
_cell.length_c   1.000
_cell.angle_alpha   90.00
_cell.angle_beta   90.00
_cell.angle_gamma   90.00
#
_symmetry.space_group_name_H-M   'P 1'
#
loop_
_entity.id
_entity.type
_entity.pdbx_description
1 polymer ?
#
loop_
_entity_poly.entity_id
_entity_poly.type
_entity_poly.pdbx_seq_one_letter_code
_entity_poly.pdbx_strand_id
1 'polypeptide(L)'
;MSEYFKNVPKIQYEGPKSDNPLAFKFYNPDEVIGGKTMKEHLRFAVAYWHTFQGRGSDPFGADGSAIRPWDHITDPMDLAKAKVEANFEFCEKLGV
;
A
#
# COMPACT_ATOMS: atom_id res chain seq x y z
N MET A 1 -4.13 7.70 -15.38
CA MET A 1 -3.49 6.59 -14.66
C MET A 1 -4.53 5.53 -14.41
N SER A 2 -4.21 4.27 -14.67
CA SER A 2 -5.08 3.14 -14.31
C SER A 2 -5.20 3.07 -12.80
N GLU A 3 -6.43 2.95 -12.26
CA GLU A 3 -6.65 2.80 -10.82
C GLU A 3 -6.83 1.32 -10.47
N TYR A 4 -5.86 0.77 -9.73
CA TYR A 4 -5.79 -0.62 -9.29
C TYR A 4 -6.59 -0.86 -8.00
N PHE A 5 -6.72 0.15 -7.12
CA PHE A 5 -7.41 0.04 -5.82
C PHE A 5 -8.66 0.94 -5.75
N LYS A 6 -9.60 0.77 -6.69
CA LYS A 6 -10.75 1.66 -6.92
C LYS A 6 -11.62 1.97 -5.70
N ASN A 7 -11.72 1.04 -4.76
CA ASN A 7 -12.58 1.18 -3.57
C ASN A 7 -11.82 1.68 -2.35
N VAL A 8 -10.54 2.05 -2.50
CA VAL A 8 -9.69 2.52 -1.42
C VAL A 8 -9.35 3.98 -1.70
N PRO A 9 -9.90 4.94 -0.93
CA PRO A 9 -9.49 6.34 -1.04
C PRO A 9 -8.10 6.54 -0.42
N LYS A 10 -7.55 7.75 -0.57
CA LYS A 10 -6.37 8.15 0.20
C LYS A 10 -6.69 8.12 1.70
N ILE A 11 -5.90 7.38 2.46
CA ILE A 11 -6.08 7.16 3.90
C ILE A 11 -5.75 8.44 4.65
N GLN A 12 -6.72 8.91 5.44
CA GLN A 12 -6.61 10.14 6.23
C GLN A 12 -6.43 9.83 7.70
N TYR A 13 -5.94 10.80 8.47
CA TYR A 13 -5.99 10.76 9.93
C TYR A 13 -7.37 11.21 10.43
N GLU A 14 -8.00 10.40 11.27
CA GLU A 14 -9.31 10.69 11.88
C GLU A 14 -9.31 10.61 13.42
N GLY A 15 -8.17 10.25 14.02
CA GLY A 15 -8.00 10.18 15.47
C GLY A 15 -8.54 8.91 16.14
N PRO A 16 -8.28 8.72 17.44
CA PRO A 16 -8.41 7.44 18.14
C PRO A 16 -9.85 6.94 18.33
N LYS A 17 -10.85 7.77 18.07
CA LYS A 17 -12.28 7.43 18.20
C LYS A 17 -12.94 7.04 16.88
N SER A 18 -12.23 7.14 15.75
CA SER A 18 -12.76 6.77 14.44
C SER A 18 -13.02 5.26 14.36
N ASP A 19 -14.18 4.90 13.82
CA ASP A 19 -14.58 3.54 13.48
C ASP A 19 -14.33 3.19 12.00
N ASN A 20 -13.93 4.17 11.16
CA ASN A 20 -13.63 3.97 9.75
C ASN A 20 -12.38 3.08 9.61
N PRO A 21 -12.46 1.83 9.12
CA PRO A 21 -11.30 0.94 9.04
C PRO A 21 -10.18 1.46 8.11
N LEU A 22 -10.50 2.35 7.17
CA LEU A 22 -9.58 2.94 6.20
C LEU A 22 -9.14 4.36 6.58
N ALA A 23 -8.81 4.55 7.87
CA ALA A 23 -8.26 5.79 8.41
C ALA A 23 -7.18 5.52 9.46
N PHE A 24 -6.19 6.40 9.56
CA PHE A 24 -5.20 6.38 10.63
C PHE A 24 -5.82 6.93 11.93
N LYS A 25 -5.63 6.20 13.03
CA LYS A 25 -6.13 6.59 14.37
C LYS A 25 -5.07 7.34 15.18
N PHE A 26 -3.81 7.08 14.89
CA PHE A 26 -2.66 7.57 15.65
C PHE A 26 -1.57 8.18 14.77
N TYR A 27 -1.49 7.79 13.50
CA TYR A 27 -0.53 8.40 12.58
C TYR A 27 -1.14 9.66 11.97
N ASN A 28 -0.76 10.81 12.51
CA ASN A 28 -0.98 12.10 11.89
C ASN A 28 0.37 12.58 11.29
N PRO A 29 0.54 12.57 9.95
CA PRO A 29 1.83 12.85 9.33
C PRO A 29 2.39 14.24 9.68
N ASP A 30 1.53 15.21 9.97
CA ASP A 30 1.89 16.61 10.26
C ASP A 30 2.02 16.93 11.75
N GLU A 31 1.72 15.96 12.64
CA GLU A 31 1.87 16.16 14.08
C GLU A 31 3.35 16.33 14.45
N VAL A 32 3.66 17.44 15.13
CA VAL A 32 5.04 17.78 15.51
C VAL A 32 5.38 17.20 16.88
N ILE A 33 6.41 16.36 16.93
CA ILE A 33 6.95 15.75 18.16
C ILE A 33 8.42 16.12 18.27
N GLY A 34 8.80 16.81 19.33
CA GLY A 34 10.21 17.18 19.55
C GLY A 34 10.83 17.98 18.39
N GLY A 35 10.04 18.82 17.72
CA GLY A 35 10.51 19.71 16.64
C GLY A 35 10.55 19.11 15.23
N LYS A 36 10.10 17.86 15.04
CA LYS A 36 9.94 17.24 13.71
C LYS A 36 8.54 16.64 13.56
N THR A 37 8.05 16.53 12.34
CA THR A 37 6.76 15.88 12.09
C THR A 37 6.85 14.36 12.28
N MET A 38 5.73 13.68 12.57
CA MET A 38 5.70 12.22 12.63
C MET A 38 6.24 11.59 11.35
N LYS A 39 5.93 12.16 10.17
CA LYS A 39 6.44 11.67 8.89
C LYS A 39 7.97 11.68 8.84
N GLU A 40 8.59 12.75 9.32
CA GLU A 40 10.06 12.90 9.34
C GLU A 40 10.75 12.00 10.37
N HIS A 41 10.04 11.61 11.44
CA HIS A 41 10.52 10.63 12.41
C HIS A 41 10.43 9.21 11.87
N LEU A 42 9.25 8.83 11.38
CA LEU A 42 8.93 7.45 11.06
C LEU A 42 9.48 7.02 9.70
N ARG A 43 9.45 7.93 8.71
CA ARG A 43 9.98 7.70 7.36
C ARG A 43 9.55 6.34 6.80
N PHE A 44 8.23 6.08 6.87
CA PHE A 44 7.67 4.81 6.44
C PHE A 44 8.04 4.49 4.99
N ALA A 45 8.10 3.20 4.68
CA ALA A 45 8.38 2.68 3.36
C ALA A 45 7.57 1.41 3.12
N VAL A 46 7.25 1.13 1.86
CA VAL A 46 6.56 -0.10 1.45
C VAL A 46 7.57 -1.09 0.88
N ALA A 47 7.59 -2.30 1.42
CA ALA A 47 8.44 -3.38 0.95
C ALA A 47 7.88 -4.01 -0.34
N TYR A 48 8.50 -3.72 -1.48
CA TYR A 48 7.99 -4.09 -2.81
C TYR A 48 7.78 -5.61 -2.96
N TRP A 49 8.69 -6.43 -2.44
CA TRP A 49 8.64 -7.88 -2.57
C TRP A 49 7.41 -8.49 -1.88
N HIS A 50 7.10 -8.09 -0.65
CA HIS A 50 5.91 -8.61 0.03
C HIS A 50 4.61 -8.06 -0.58
N THR A 51 4.57 -6.76 -0.91
CA THR A 51 3.32 -6.11 -1.34
C THR A 51 2.93 -6.46 -2.78
N PHE A 52 3.89 -6.47 -3.72
CA PHE A 52 3.60 -6.60 -5.17
C PHE A 52 4.13 -7.89 -5.81
N GLN A 53 5.02 -8.63 -5.16
CA GLN A 53 5.48 -9.95 -5.63
C GLN A 53 4.90 -11.11 -4.81
N GLY A 54 4.63 -10.89 -3.52
CA GLY A 54 4.07 -11.89 -2.62
C GLY A 54 2.72 -12.41 -3.10
N ARG A 55 2.64 -13.72 -3.34
CA ARG A 55 1.43 -14.42 -3.80
C ARG A 55 0.69 -15.19 -2.71
N GLY A 56 1.22 -15.23 -1.48
CA GLY A 56 0.63 -16.02 -0.39
C GLY A 56 0.74 -17.53 -0.61
N SER A 57 1.74 -17.96 -1.39
CA SER A 57 2.15 -19.36 -1.48
C SER A 57 2.96 -19.75 -0.25
N ASP A 58 2.91 -21.02 0.13
CA ASP A 58 3.68 -21.59 1.22
C ASP A 58 4.24 -22.97 0.84
N PRO A 59 5.08 -23.61 1.69
CA PRO A 59 5.67 -24.92 1.38
C PRO A 59 4.65 -26.06 1.14
N PHE A 60 3.39 -25.86 1.51
CA PHE A 60 2.31 -26.84 1.40
C PHE A 60 1.26 -26.46 0.33
N GLY A 61 1.41 -25.31 -0.33
CA GLY A 61 0.53 -24.82 -1.39
C GLY A 61 1.23 -23.81 -2.31
N ALA A 62 1.58 -24.25 -3.52
CA ALA A 62 2.41 -23.47 -4.45
C ALA A 62 1.65 -22.38 -5.23
N ASP A 63 0.35 -22.57 -5.49
CA ASP A 63 -0.42 -21.71 -6.40
C ASP A 63 -0.65 -20.28 -5.83
N GLY A 64 -0.52 -20.13 -4.51
CA GLY A 64 -0.72 -18.88 -3.79
C GLY A 64 -2.20 -18.45 -3.74
N SER A 65 -2.56 -17.71 -2.70
CA SER A 65 -3.94 -17.29 -2.43
C SER A 65 -4.25 -15.84 -2.82
N ALA A 66 -3.24 -15.04 -3.17
CA ALA A 66 -3.42 -13.63 -3.48
C ALA A 66 -4.09 -13.42 -4.83
N ILE A 67 -5.17 -12.63 -4.83
CA ILE A 67 -5.86 -12.17 -6.04
C ILE A 67 -5.37 -10.75 -6.34
N ARG A 68 -4.83 -10.52 -7.55
CA ARG A 68 -4.32 -9.20 -7.96
C ARG A 68 -4.95 -8.72 -9.27
N PRO A 69 -5.23 -7.41 -9.40
CA PRO A 69 -5.86 -6.87 -10.61
C PRO A 69 -5.00 -7.02 -11.88
N TRP A 70 -3.68 -7.19 -11.74
CA TRP A 70 -2.74 -7.40 -12.85
C TRP A 70 -2.47 -8.87 -13.18
N ASP A 71 -3.15 -9.84 -12.56
CA ASP A 71 -2.91 -11.28 -12.79
C ASP A 71 -3.21 -11.73 -14.23
N HIS A 72 -3.95 -10.94 -15.00
CA HIS A 72 -4.26 -11.23 -16.41
C HIS A 72 -3.12 -10.87 -17.38
N ILE A 73 -2.08 -10.16 -16.93
CA ILE A 73 -0.96 -9.71 -17.79
C ILE A 73 0.08 -10.83 -17.88
N THR A 74 0.37 -11.28 -19.10
CA THR A 74 1.29 -12.40 -19.35
C THR A 74 2.68 -11.97 -19.82
N ASP A 75 2.83 -10.80 -20.46
CA ASP A 75 4.15 -10.27 -20.80
C ASP A 75 4.89 -9.84 -19.51
N PRO A 76 6.11 -10.34 -19.25
CA PRO A 76 6.82 -10.06 -18.00
C PRO A 76 7.14 -8.57 -17.78
N MET A 77 7.42 -7.82 -18.86
CA MET A 77 7.81 -6.42 -18.76
C MET A 77 6.59 -5.54 -18.52
N ASP A 78 5.48 -5.83 -19.18
CA ASP A 78 4.22 -5.12 -18.95
C ASP A 78 3.65 -5.43 -17.56
N LEU A 79 3.81 -6.66 -17.06
CA LEU A 79 3.48 -7.01 -15.67
C LEU A 79 4.35 -6.21 -14.68
N ALA A 80 5.64 -6.05 -14.96
CA ALA A 80 6.54 -5.24 -14.13
C ALA A 80 6.11 -3.77 -14.09
N LYS A 81 5.79 -3.17 -15.25
CA LYS A 81 5.27 -1.79 -15.33
C LYS A 81 3.97 -1.63 -14.55
N ALA A 82 3.02 -2.55 -14.73
CA ALA A 82 1.73 -2.51 -14.02
C ALA A 82 1.90 -2.57 -12.49
N LYS A 83 2.81 -3.42 -12.00
CA LYS A 83 3.15 -3.47 -10.56
C LYS A 83 3.83 -2.19 -10.06
N VAL A 84 4.63 -1.52 -10.89
CA VAL A 84 5.21 -0.21 -10.55
C VAL A 84 4.10 0.85 -10.44
N GLU A 85 3.20 0.94 -11.42
CA GLU A 85 2.07 1.88 -11.35
C GLU A 85 1.20 1.63 -10.11
N ALA A 86 0.85 0.37 -9.84
CA ALA A 86 0.11 -0.01 -8.64
C ALA A 86 0.84 0.33 -7.33
N ASN A 87 2.18 0.22 -7.32
CA ASN A 87 2.99 0.60 -6.15
C ASN A 87 2.95 2.11 -5.89
N PHE A 88 3.09 2.93 -6.93
CA PHE A 88 2.98 4.38 -6.77
C PHE A 88 1.57 4.80 -6.30
N GLU A 89 0.50 4.23 -6.88
CA GLU A 89 -0.87 4.47 -6.40
C GLU A 89 -1.03 4.07 -4.92
N PHE A 90 -0.54 2.90 -4.54
CA PHE A 90 -0.63 2.39 -3.17
C PHE A 90 0.10 3.30 -2.17
N CYS A 91 1.33 3.71 -2.49
CA CYS A 91 2.09 4.65 -1.66
C CYS A 91 1.41 6.02 -1.56
N GLU A 92 0.87 6.55 -2.67
CA GLU A 92 0.12 7.80 -2.66
C GLU A 92 -1.12 7.72 -1.77
N LYS A 93 -1.88 6.62 -1.86
CA LYS A 93 -3.06 6.37 -1.02
C LYS A 93 -2.69 6.23 0.46
N LEU A 94 -1.54 5.66 0.80
CA LEU A 94 -1.06 5.57 2.19
C LEU A 94 -0.36 6.83 2.70
N GLY A 95 0.07 7.74 1.82
CA GLY A 95 0.87 8.91 2.19
C GLY A 95 2.33 8.58 2.51
N VAL A 96 2.87 7.54 1.87
CA VAL A 96 4.27 7.08 2.00
C VAL A 96 5.13 7.71 0.92
#